data_AF-A0A8J7CM56-F1
#
_entry.id   AF-A0A8J7CM56-F1
#
_cell.length_a   1.000
_cell.length_b   1.000
_cell.length_c   1.000
_cell.angle_alpha   90.00
_cell.angle_beta   90.00
_cell.angle_gamma   90.00
#
_symmetry.space_group_name_H-M   'P 1'
#
loop_
_entity.id
_entity.type
_entity.pdbx_description
1 polymer ?
#
loop_
_entity_poly.entity_id
_entity_poly.type
_entity_poly.pdbx_seq_one_letter_code
_entity_poly.pdbx_strand_id
1 'polypeptide(L)'
;MPTKRMLHILTFSLLAVSMVAAGPREDVRQAALTTWIHGITEEIAYEEIGPEGVPFLLELLADPTFPRRDNVVAYLTWLGDDSATVGLVRLLQDPPAGFTVPEEDRALLLAPQALGRIAGRGGEEAAAVLMEMTGPDRPESMLRTASRSGAYPRSMVRDLVESALRGLSYSGTGAARQRLEAVRSGDQASPLDGVDLRGSVSLEGPSLDSDPPVMAVIDTSADGDEAGLSYANHASLNLSGMTDERLDTVLGLATMAVGTVNFVAGGTVPQDDVGCCMTFVRDGEGGTFGASDDGLDIIDSEDELDAVLGDRTGRVKVVRQINECGGPGSNIIGCAYTPGGSITVARVTWNATNEGLVWVHEYGHNTGLGHNSISNDYLMFASSSAGKNNGLTQVECNSYHSPPPQAQMTNVDLGSCHDDDLDDIVSTADNCPNVNNPGQADSDGDGVGDACIGCDDGDGDGYGVTGSAGCAGGSTLDCDDGDPDVNPAGTEQCDGVDNNCDGTLDVFACGDIDITADGVVNGTELSWIGRAFGLCSANPEGQWWHPVDFTFDGCIDGDDLAVLGGFWGCEGTETLCP
;
A
#
# COMPACT_ATOMS: atom_id res chain seq x y z
N MET A 1 -36.13 53.21 44.09
CA MET A 1 -36.32 52.89 42.66
C MET A 1 -36.35 54.20 41.88
N PRO A 2 -35.87 54.29 40.62
CA PRO A 2 -34.99 53.38 39.87
C PRO A 2 -33.83 54.09 39.10
N THR A 3 -33.10 53.34 38.25
CA THR A 3 -32.23 53.77 37.09
C THR A 3 -30.83 54.39 37.27
N LYS A 4 -29.82 53.79 36.57
CA LYS A 4 -28.91 54.35 35.52
C LYS A 4 -27.81 53.31 35.13
N ARG A 5 -27.68 52.84 33.87
CA ARG A 5 -26.89 53.32 32.67
C ARG A 5 -25.39 52.90 32.65
N MET A 6 -24.67 52.58 31.54
CA MET A 6 -24.91 52.29 30.09
C MET A 6 -23.71 51.37 29.57
N LEU A 7 -23.00 51.37 28.40
CA LEU A 7 -22.83 52.26 27.21
C LEU A 7 -21.97 51.67 26.01
N HIS A 8 -22.58 51.47 24.81
CA HIS A 8 -22.01 51.59 23.42
C HIS A 8 -21.20 50.48 22.69
N ILE A 9 -21.08 50.65 21.34
CA ILE A 9 -20.78 49.70 20.22
C ILE A 9 -20.00 50.43 19.06
N LEU A 10 -19.31 49.74 18.12
CA LEU A 10 -18.68 50.26 16.87
C LEU A 10 -18.70 49.24 15.66
N THR A 11 -18.14 49.57 14.47
CA THR A 11 -18.52 49.03 13.10
C THR A 11 -17.37 48.77 12.08
N PHE A 12 -17.56 47.97 10.99
CA PHE A 12 -16.53 47.63 9.94
C PHE A 12 -17.03 47.35 8.46
N SER A 13 -16.11 47.09 7.49
CA SER A 13 -16.33 46.71 6.05
C SER A 13 -15.05 46.10 5.38
N LEU A 14 -15.08 45.55 4.13
CA LEU A 14 -14.36 44.29 3.74
C LEU A 14 -13.45 44.25 2.45
N LEU A 15 -12.53 43.24 2.38
CA LEU A 15 -11.89 42.62 1.18
C LEU A 15 -11.09 41.31 1.53
N ALA A 16 -10.72 40.44 0.54
CA ALA A 16 -10.10 39.10 0.74
C ALA A 16 -9.03 38.66 -0.35
N VAL A 17 -8.35 37.50 -0.19
CA VAL A 17 -7.25 36.94 -1.07
C VAL A 17 -7.10 35.39 -0.98
N SER A 18 -6.30 34.71 -1.85
CA SER A 18 -5.97 33.25 -1.82
C SER A 18 -4.59 32.90 -2.48
N MET A 19 -4.16 31.60 -2.57
CA MET A 19 -2.79 31.14 -2.97
C MET A 19 -2.69 29.84 -3.85
N VAL A 20 -1.60 29.04 -3.78
CA VAL A 20 -1.14 27.99 -4.77
C VAL A 20 -0.33 26.83 -4.10
N ALA A 21 -0.14 25.67 -4.77
CA ALA A 21 0.44 24.40 -4.26
C ALA A 21 1.82 23.94 -4.88
N ALA A 22 2.17 22.63 -4.81
CA ALA A 22 3.52 22.02 -5.03
C ALA A 22 3.52 20.68 -5.86
N GLY A 23 4.58 19.84 -5.79
CA GLY A 23 4.72 18.53 -6.50
C GLY A 23 5.97 17.67 -6.12
N PRO A 24 6.13 16.42 -6.64
CA PRO A 24 6.99 15.34 -6.07
C PRO A 24 8.07 14.72 -7.01
N ARG A 25 8.67 13.56 -6.63
CA ARG A 25 9.09 12.46 -7.53
C ARG A 25 8.48 11.15 -7.03
N GLU A 26 9.16 10.42 -6.13
CA GLU A 26 8.52 9.59 -5.11
C GLU A 26 7.72 8.32 -5.53
N ASP A 27 7.45 8.08 -6.81
CA ASP A 27 6.24 7.35 -7.29
C ASP A 27 5.93 5.98 -6.64
N VAL A 28 6.88 5.04 -6.54
CA VAL A 28 6.68 3.71 -5.90
C VAL A 28 6.32 3.84 -4.41
N ARG A 29 6.73 4.91 -3.73
CA ARG A 29 6.32 5.23 -2.34
C ARG A 29 5.08 6.13 -2.31
N GLN A 30 4.46 6.49 -3.44
CA GLN A 30 3.23 7.28 -3.50
C GLN A 30 1.98 6.52 -3.98
N ALA A 31 2.11 5.58 -4.93
CA ALA A 31 1.02 4.67 -5.35
C ALA A 31 0.34 4.02 -4.14
N ALA A 32 0.98 3.00 -3.56
CA ALA A 32 1.46 3.09 -2.19
C ALA A 32 0.61 3.91 -1.21
N LEU A 33 1.13 5.07 -0.77
CA LEU A 33 0.51 6.00 0.17
C LEU A 33 -0.92 6.50 -0.17
N THR A 34 -1.52 6.06 -1.28
CA THR A 34 -2.77 6.62 -1.80
C THR A 34 -3.80 5.64 -2.36
N THR A 35 -3.44 4.43 -2.83
CA THR A 35 -4.37 3.50 -3.52
C THR A 35 -5.20 2.66 -2.53
N TRP A 36 -6.36 2.15 -3.00
CA TRP A 36 -7.49 1.75 -2.13
C TRP A 36 -7.72 0.27 -1.92
N ILE A 37 -8.02 -0.09 -0.67
CA ILE A 37 -8.21 -1.47 -0.19
C ILE A 37 -9.02 -2.31 -1.18
N HIS A 38 -10.31 -2.05 -1.23
CA HIS A 38 -11.24 -2.82 -2.03
C HIS A 38 -11.16 -2.48 -3.53
N GLY A 39 -10.22 -1.61 -3.92
CA GLY A 39 -9.98 -1.17 -5.28
C GLY A 39 -8.96 -2.01 -6.03
N ILE A 40 -8.08 -2.75 -5.35
CA ILE A 40 -6.90 -3.31 -6.02
C ILE A 40 -7.10 -4.69 -6.63
N THR A 41 -7.22 -4.62 -7.94
CA THR A 41 -7.00 -5.68 -8.91
C THR A 41 -5.51 -5.82 -9.22
N GLU A 42 -5.17 -6.99 -9.75
CA GLU A 42 -3.92 -7.30 -10.44
C GLU A 42 -3.51 -6.22 -11.47
N GLU A 43 -4.47 -5.69 -12.23
CA GLU A 43 -4.24 -4.66 -13.26
C GLU A 43 -3.62 -3.38 -12.67
N ILE A 44 -4.07 -2.94 -11.49
CA ILE A 44 -3.53 -1.74 -10.82
C ILE A 44 -2.13 -2.00 -10.24
N ALA A 45 -1.86 -3.21 -9.74
CA ALA A 45 -0.54 -3.60 -9.25
C ALA A 45 0.56 -3.50 -10.32
N TYR A 46 0.25 -4.02 -11.52
CA TYR A 46 1.17 -3.98 -12.66
C TYR A 46 1.20 -2.61 -13.36
N GLU A 47 0.14 -1.79 -13.32
CA GLU A 47 0.16 -0.44 -13.92
C GLU A 47 0.78 0.65 -13.03
N GLU A 48 0.68 0.58 -11.69
CA GLU A 48 1.18 1.65 -10.80
C GLU A 48 2.62 1.45 -10.31
N ILE A 49 3.06 0.21 -10.09
CA ILE A 49 4.35 -0.10 -9.45
C ILE A 49 5.20 -1.08 -10.26
N GLY A 50 4.61 -2.20 -10.70
CA GLY A 50 5.30 -3.24 -11.46
C GLY A 50 6.37 -4.03 -10.68
N PRO A 51 6.86 -5.15 -11.24
CA PRO A 51 7.80 -6.05 -10.56
C PRO A 51 9.20 -5.45 -10.32
N GLU A 52 9.51 -4.24 -10.78
CA GLU A 52 10.73 -3.50 -10.47
C GLU A 52 10.61 -2.55 -9.27
N GLY A 53 9.38 -2.17 -8.87
CA GLY A 53 9.14 -1.41 -7.64
C GLY A 53 9.32 -2.27 -6.40
N VAL A 54 9.13 -3.57 -6.59
CA VAL A 54 9.32 -4.69 -5.67
C VAL A 54 10.47 -4.52 -4.66
N PRO A 55 11.77 -4.45 -4.99
CA PRO A 55 12.83 -4.35 -3.95
C PRO A 55 12.60 -3.21 -2.95
N PHE A 56 11.99 -2.12 -3.41
CA PHE A 56 11.64 -0.97 -2.59
C PHE A 56 10.42 -1.21 -1.71
N LEU A 57 9.41 -1.99 -2.12
CA LEU A 57 8.30 -2.41 -1.25
C LEU A 57 8.78 -3.12 0.04
N LEU A 58 10.07 -3.50 0.10
CA LEU A 58 10.58 -4.55 1.00
C LEU A 58 11.70 -4.03 1.88
N GLU A 59 12.48 -3.11 1.34
CA GLU A 59 13.02 -2.01 2.14
C GLU A 59 11.91 -1.34 2.97
N LEU A 60 10.68 -1.27 2.46
CA LEU A 60 9.50 -0.69 3.14
C LEU A 60 8.81 -1.67 4.12
N LEU A 61 8.61 -2.94 3.73
CA LEU A 61 8.22 -4.03 4.64
C LEU A 61 9.10 -4.10 5.89
N ALA A 62 10.42 -4.03 5.69
CA ALA A 62 11.42 -4.07 6.75
C ALA A 62 11.68 -2.70 7.41
N ASP A 63 11.09 -1.61 6.93
CA ASP A 63 11.12 -0.28 7.55
C ASP A 63 9.99 -0.18 8.61
N PRO A 64 10.32 -0.10 9.91
CA PRO A 64 9.32 0.07 10.96
C PRO A 64 8.89 1.54 11.13
N THR A 65 9.01 2.42 10.12
CA THR A 65 8.76 3.88 10.25
C THR A 65 7.95 4.58 9.13
N PHE A 66 7.74 3.92 8.00
CA PHE A 66 6.74 4.27 6.96
C PHE A 66 5.29 4.10 7.53
N PRO A 67 4.11 4.52 6.95
CA PRO A 67 2.91 4.84 7.81
C PRO A 67 1.38 4.50 7.51
N ARG A 68 0.93 3.59 6.64
CA ARG A 68 -0.47 3.05 6.65
C ARG A 68 -0.50 1.60 6.13
N ARG A 69 -0.66 0.59 6.98
CA ARG A 69 0.20 -0.60 6.72
C ARG A 69 -0.32 -1.53 5.68
N ASP A 70 -1.59 -1.39 5.43
CA ASP A 70 -2.47 -1.89 4.40
C ASP A 70 -1.90 -2.41 3.06
N ASN A 71 -0.65 -2.10 2.79
CA ASN A 71 -0.20 -1.69 1.51
C ASN A 71 1.21 -2.29 1.30
N VAL A 72 1.53 -3.51 1.71
CA VAL A 72 2.51 -4.38 0.97
C VAL A 72 1.99 -5.82 1.03
N VAL A 73 0.70 -6.02 0.74
CA VAL A 73 0.08 -7.36 0.62
C VAL A 73 -0.82 -7.53 -0.59
N ALA A 74 -1.20 -6.46 -1.25
CA ALA A 74 -2.05 -6.50 -2.43
C ALA A 74 -1.25 -6.71 -3.70
N TYR A 75 -0.39 -5.77 -4.05
CA TYR A 75 0.60 -5.97 -5.08
C TYR A 75 1.53 -7.14 -4.68
N LEU A 76 1.77 -7.45 -3.40
CA LEU A 76 2.44 -8.71 -3.08
C LEU A 76 1.55 -9.97 -3.24
N THR A 77 0.23 -9.88 -3.01
CA THR A 77 -0.75 -10.91 -3.39
C THR A 77 -0.71 -11.17 -4.89
N TRP A 78 -0.63 -10.10 -5.69
CA TRP A 78 -0.77 -10.14 -7.14
C TRP A 78 0.53 -10.47 -7.85
N LEU A 79 1.64 -9.90 -7.39
CA LEU A 79 2.91 -9.97 -8.05
C LEU A 79 3.84 -11.07 -7.45
N GLY A 80 3.54 -12.27 -6.83
CA GLY A 80 4.30 -12.89 -5.65
C GLY A 80 5.41 -14.06 -5.55
N ASP A 81 6.35 -14.12 -4.51
CA ASP A 81 7.77 -14.74 -4.47
C ASP A 81 8.32 -15.42 -3.18
N ASP A 82 9.59 -15.91 -3.22
CA ASP A 82 10.35 -16.63 -2.16
C ASP A 82 11.52 -15.98 -1.48
N SER A 83 11.80 -14.78 -1.89
CA SER A 83 11.85 -13.77 -0.87
C SER A 83 10.51 -13.48 -0.17
N ALA A 84 9.60 -14.44 0.17
CA ALA A 84 8.51 -14.19 1.17
C ALA A 84 8.52 -14.92 2.56
N THR A 85 9.22 -16.00 2.88
CA THR A 85 9.30 -16.59 4.26
C THR A 85 10.10 -15.76 5.29
N VAL A 86 11.42 -15.65 5.23
CA VAL A 86 12.31 -14.94 6.19
C VAL A 86 12.16 -13.38 6.23
N GLY A 87 10.93 -12.91 5.98
CA GLY A 87 10.40 -11.56 5.81
C GLY A 87 8.90 -11.57 6.09
N LEU A 88 8.09 -12.10 5.18
CA LEU A 88 6.64 -12.16 5.33
C LEU A 88 6.13 -13.25 6.29
N VAL A 89 6.93 -14.29 6.53
CA VAL A 89 6.82 -15.20 7.69
C VAL A 89 7.75 -14.78 8.84
N ARG A 90 8.78 -13.96 8.59
CA ARG A 90 9.60 -13.37 9.65
C ARG A 90 8.82 -12.38 10.49
N LEU A 91 7.86 -11.63 9.99
CA LEU A 91 6.87 -10.97 10.85
C LEU A 91 5.98 -11.97 11.61
N LEU A 92 5.61 -13.13 11.03
CA LEU A 92 4.67 -14.06 11.68
C LEU A 92 5.33 -14.59 12.96
N GLN A 93 6.67 -14.65 12.93
CA GLN A 93 7.57 -15.12 13.98
C GLN A 93 8.21 -14.00 14.84
N ASP A 94 8.57 -12.87 14.23
CA ASP A 94 9.31 -11.70 14.74
C ASP A 94 8.73 -10.37 14.15
N PRO A 95 7.50 -10.00 14.58
CA PRO A 95 6.85 -8.73 14.26
C PRO A 95 7.74 -7.47 14.46
N PRO A 96 7.80 -6.48 13.53
CA PRO A 96 8.81 -5.41 13.57
C PRO A 96 8.90 -4.37 14.73
N ALA A 97 7.97 -4.16 15.69
CA ALA A 97 8.27 -3.65 17.08
C ALA A 97 7.15 -3.37 18.17
N GLY A 98 5.83 -3.21 17.92
CA GLY A 98 4.83 -2.74 18.94
C GLY A 98 3.46 -3.42 19.35
N PHE A 99 2.26 -2.88 19.04
CA PHE A 99 1.04 -2.95 19.90
C PHE A 99 -0.38 -3.25 19.30
N THR A 100 -0.91 -2.62 18.20
CA THR A 100 -2.33 -2.06 18.30
C THR A 100 -3.50 -2.23 17.25
N VAL A 101 -4.19 -1.19 16.73
CA VAL A 101 -4.69 -0.93 15.32
C VAL A 101 -5.92 -1.76 14.58
N PRO A 102 -6.89 -1.54 13.50
CA PRO A 102 -7.43 -0.61 12.33
C PRO A 102 -7.13 -0.69 10.73
N GLU A 103 -6.03 -0.16 10.11
CA GLU A 103 -5.33 -0.32 8.75
C GLU A 103 -4.23 -1.50 8.32
N GLU A 104 -3.45 -2.35 9.12
CA GLU A 104 -2.60 -3.61 8.88
C GLU A 104 -3.11 -5.14 9.14
N ASP A 105 -3.96 -5.60 10.11
CA ASP A 105 -4.53 -7.00 10.35
C ASP A 105 -5.35 -7.64 9.26
N ARG A 106 -6.06 -6.85 8.48
CA ARG A 106 -6.58 -7.28 7.22
C ARG A 106 -5.41 -8.00 6.52
N ALA A 107 -4.13 -7.65 6.70
CA ALA A 107 -3.01 -8.58 6.54
C ALA A 107 -2.79 -9.65 7.57
N LEU A 108 -2.72 -9.58 8.91
CA LEU A 108 -2.45 -10.88 9.61
C LEU A 108 -3.54 -11.93 9.32
N LEU A 109 -4.74 -11.47 8.95
CA LEU A 109 -5.86 -12.18 8.37
C LEU A 109 -5.87 -12.30 6.83
N LEU A 110 -5.03 -11.65 6.03
CA LEU A 110 -4.76 -12.04 4.63
C LEU A 110 -3.35 -12.59 4.44
N ALA A 111 -2.46 -12.61 5.42
CA ALA A 111 -1.09 -13.12 5.33
C ALA A 111 -1.15 -14.56 4.88
N PRO A 112 -2.05 -15.38 5.48
CA PRO A 112 -2.28 -16.72 5.00
C PRO A 112 -3.02 -16.76 3.66
N GLN A 113 -3.88 -15.80 3.34
CA GLN A 113 -4.59 -15.74 2.06
C GLN A 113 -3.68 -15.36 0.89
N ALA A 114 -2.79 -14.41 1.11
CA ALA A 114 -1.79 -13.88 0.23
C ALA A 114 -0.64 -14.88 0.11
N LEU A 115 -0.16 -15.53 1.20
CA LEU A 115 0.61 -16.80 1.19
C LEU A 115 -0.02 -17.84 0.24
N GLY A 116 -1.36 -17.84 0.14
CA GLY A 116 -2.12 -18.78 -0.68
C GLY A 116 -2.32 -18.34 -2.13
N ARG A 117 -2.42 -17.03 -2.39
CA ARG A 117 -2.39 -16.41 -3.73
C ARG A 117 -1.01 -16.53 -4.37
N ILE A 118 -0.01 -16.44 -3.49
CA ILE A 118 1.37 -16.84 -3.64
C ILE A 118 1.38 -18.32 -4.00
N ALA A 119 1.37 -19.27 -3.06
CA ALA A 119 1.49 -20.73 -3.27
C ALA A 119 0.66 -21.44 -4.37
N GLY A 120 -0.20 -20.73 -5.10
CA GLY A 120 -0.85 -21.16 -6.35
C GLY A 120 -0.20 -20.65 -7.66
N ARG A 121 0.90 -19.89 -7.64
CA ARG A 121 1.76 -19.63 -8.81
C ARG A 121 2.93 -20.61 -8.84
N GLY A 122 3.71 -20.69 -7.76
CA GLY A 122 4.65 -21.79 -7.48
C GLY A 122 4.00 -22.89 -6.62
N GLY A 123 3.98 -22.83 -5.28
CA GLY A 123 4.90 -22.08 -4.43
C GLY A 123 5.14 -22.77 -3.09
N GLU A 124 6.28 -23.46 -2.98
CA GLU A 124 6.50 -24.54 -2.01
C GLU A 124 6.81 -24.05 -0.59
N GLU A 125 7.54 -22.95 -0.36
CA GLU A 125 7.81 -22.52 1.02
C GLU A 125 6.57 -21.86 1.69
N ALA A 126 5.68 -21.14 0.98
CA ALA A 126 4.36 -20.78 1.54
C ALA A 126 3.45 -21.98 1.69
N ALA A 127 3.44 -22.91 0.72
CA ALA A 127 2.65 -24.12 0.85
C ALA A 127 3.08 -24.92 2.09
N ALA A 128 4.38 -24.98 2.39
CA ALA A 128 4.91 -25.55 3.62
C ALA A 128 4.46 -24.77 4.87
N VAL A 129 4.58 -23.44 4.86
CA VAL A 129 4.19 -22.55 5.97
C VAL A 129 2.69 -22.65 6.28
N LEU A 130 1.81 -22.56 5.28
CA LEU A 130 0.36 -22.71 5.46
C LEU A 130 -0.04 -24.09 6.00
N MET A 131 0.71 -25.13 5.61
CA MET A 131 0.54 -26.48 6.11
C MET A 131 1.03 -26.65 7.56
N GLU A 132 2.01 -25.86 8.01
CA GLU A 132 2.37 -25.73 9.44
C GLU A 132 1.30 -24.92 10.21
N MET A 133 0.87 -23.76 9.70
CA MET A 133 -0.13 -22.88 10.34
C MET A 133 -1.47 -23.59 10.58
N THR A 134 -1.93 -24.38 9.61
CA THR A 134 -3.15 -25.19 9.73
C THR A 134 -2.89 -26.57 10.33
N GLY A 135 -1.66 -26.85 10.79
CA GLY A 135 -1.19 -28.17 11.25
C GLY A 135 -1.81 -28.65 12.58
N PRO A 136 -1.71 -29.96 12.88
CA PRO A 136 -2.31 -30.54 14.09
C PRO A 136 -1.43 -30.43 15.35
N ASP A 137 -0.12 -30.24 15.20
CA ASP A 137 0.86 -30.21 16.32
C ASP A 137 0.94 -28.86 17.05
N ARG A 138 -0.10 -28.02 16.84
CA ARG A 138 -0.32 -26.64 17.32
C ARG A 138 0.61 -25.62 16.67
N PRO A 139 0.08 -24.64 15.90
CA PRO A 139 0.87 -23.55 15.35
C PRO A 139 1.34 -22.53 16.41
N GLU A 140 1.20 -22.83 17.71
CA GLU A 140 1.66 -21.98 18.81
C GLU A 140 3.21 -21.93 18.98
N SER A 141 3.95 -22.03 17.89
CA SER A 141 5.35 -21.59 17.74
C SER A 141 5.36 -20.33 16.88
N MET A 142 5.02 -20.51 15.60
CA MET A 142 4.94 -19.46 14.58
C MET A 142 3.80 -18.49 14.90
N LEU A 143 2.54 -18.95 14.93
CA LEU A 143 1.40 -18.11 15.30
C LEU A 143 1.41 -17.64 16.76
N ARG A 144 2.35 -18.07 17.63
CA ARG A 144 2.39 -17.58 19.01
C ARG A 144 2.90 -16.16 19.11
N THR A 145 3.86 -15.73 18.29
CA THR A 145 4.30 -14.33 18.34
C THR A 145 3.15 -13.48 17.82
N ALA A 146 2.82 -13.63 16.53
CA ALA A 146 1.62 -13.09 15.88
C ALA A 146 0.41 -13.02 16.84
N SER A 147 -0.33 -14.11 17.06
CA SER A 147 -1.62 -14.07 17.75
C SER A 147 -1.59 -13.57 19.21
N ARG A 148 -0.41 -13.45 19.83
CA ARG A 148 -0.31 -12.88 21.18
C ARG A 148 -0.34 -11.38 21.18
N SER A 149 0.30 -10.75 20.20
CA SER A 149 0.43 -9.29 20.15
C SER A 149 -0.90 -8.58 19.90
N GLY A 150 -2.07 -9.20 20.19
CA GLY A 150 -3.09 -9.68 19.23
C GLY A 150 -4.58 -9.36 19.49
N ALA A 151 -5.06 -8.10 19.39
CA ALA A 151 -6.43 -7.52 19.64
C ALA A 151 -7.39 -8.29 20.55
N TYR A 152 -7.81 -9.48 20.16
CA TYR A 152 -8.41 -10.45 21.06
C TYR A 152 -7.66 -11.76 20.90
N PRO A 153 -6.61 -12.07 21.71
CA PRO A 153 -5.68 -13.17 21.41
C PRO A 153 -6.29 -14.58 21.32
N ARG A 154 -7.59 -14.73 21.61
CA ARG A 154 -8.37 -15.96 21.46
C ARG A 154 -9.38 -15.95 20.30
N SER A 155 -9.82 -14.79 19.80
CA SER A 155 -10.42 -14.77 18.46
C SER A 155 -9.28 -14.90 17.46
N MET A 156 -8.21 -14.13 17.63
CA MET A 156 -7.16 -14.05 16.63
C MET A 156 -6.52 -15.40 16.26
N VAL A 157 -6.13 -16.24 17.21
CA VAL A 157 -5.61 -17.59 16.88
C VAL A 157 -6.57 -18.36 15.95
N ARG A 158 -7.89 -18.19 16.14
CA ARG A 158 -8.92 -18.76 15.28
C ARG A 158 -9.05 -17.99 13.96
N ASP A 159 -9.04 -16.67 13.98
CA ASP A 159 -9.24 -15.85 12.80
C ASP A 159 -8.05 -15.99 11.81
N LEU A 160 -6.81 -16.07 12.31
CA LEU A 160 -5.60 -16.46 11.57
C LEU A 160 -5.67 -17.86 10.96
N VAL A 161 -6.18 -18.85 11.72
CA VAL A 161 -6.32 -20.23 11.23
C VAL A 161 -7.47 -20.34 10.23
N GLU A 162 -8.56 -19.60 10.39
CA GLU A 162 -9.63 -19.51 9.39
C GLU A 162 -9.16 -18.79 8.13
N SER A 163 -8.27 -17.81 8.24
CA SER A 163 -7.57 -17.22 7.10
C SER A 163 -6.63 -18.23 6.42
N ALA A 164 -5.82 -18.99 7.15
CA ALA A 164 -4.93 -20.01 6.58
C ALA A 164 -5.67 -21.13 5.86
N LEU A 165 -6.90 -21.43 6.29
CA LEU A 165 -7.80 -22.34 5.57
C LEU A 165 -8.40 -21.71 4.29
N ARG A 166 -8.47 -20.38 4.16
CA ARG A 166 -8.77 -19.70 2.89
C ARG A 166 -7.55 -19.66 1.97
N GLY A 167 -6.37 -19.38 2.52
CA GLY A 167 -5.09 -19.43 1.82
C GLY A 167 -4.81 -20.74 1.12
N LEU A 168 -4.90 -21.85 1.84
CA LEU A 168 -4.81 -23.19 1.26
C LEU A 168 -5.87 -23.45 0.16
N SER A 169 -6.98 -22.70 0.13
CA SER A 169 -8.00 -22.84 -0.91
C SER A 169 -7.70 -22.00 -2.17
N TYR A 170 -6.86 -20.97 -2.04
CA TYR A 170 -6.36 -20.17 -3.16
C TYR A 170 -5.15 -20.87 -3.80
N SER A 171 -4.26 -21.49 -3.01
CA SER A 171 -3.06 -22.16 -3.53
C SER A 171 -3.35 -23.40 -4.37
N GLY A 172 -4.53 -24.01 -4.20
CA GLY A 172 -5.00 -25.12 -5.03
C GLY A 172 -4.21 -26.44 -4.94
N THR A 173 -3.06 -26.46 -4.25
CA THR A 173 -2.08 -27.55 -4.32
C THR A 173 -2.66 -28.89 -3.86
N GLY A 174 -2.09 -29.98 -4.39
CA GLY A 174 -2.51 -31.34 -4.02
C GLY A 174 -2.37 -31.65 -2.52
N ALA A 175 -1.44 -30.99 -1.83
CA ALA A 175 -1.25 -31.09 -0.38
C ALA A 175 -2.26 -30.23 0.39
N ALA A 176 -2.45 -28.98 -0.04
CA ALA A 176 -3.42 -28.04 0.53
C ALA A 176 -4.84 -28.59 0.48
N ARG A 177 -5.27 -29.10 -0.68
CA ARG A 177 -6.60 -29.71 -0.85
C ARG A 177 -6.81 -30.94 0.05
N GLN A 178 -5.78 -31.76 0.26
CA GLN A 178 -5.84 -32.88 1.21
C GLN A 178 -5.96 -32.42 2.68
N ARG A 179 -5.30 -31.31 3.07
CA ARG A 179 -5.45 -30.72 4.41
C ARG A 179 -6.86 -30.18 4.63
N LEU A 180 -7.38 -29.42 3.66
CA LEU A 180 -8.73 -28.87 3.70
C LEU A 180 -9.80 -29.98 3.72
N GLU A 181 -9.63 -31.05 2.93
CA GLU A 181 -10.51 -32.21 2.97
C GLU A 181 -10.51 -32.91 4.33
N ALA A 182 -9.34 -33.04 4.99
CA ALA A 182 -9.22 -33.63 6.33
C ALA A 182 -9.82 -32.76 7.45
N VAL A 183 -9.68 -31.43 7.38
CA VAL A 183 -10.34 -30.49 8.31
C VAL A 183 -11.86 -30.53 8.12
N ARG A 184 -12.32 -30.53 6.87
CA ARG A 184 -13.76 -30.56 6.52
C ARG A 184 -14.44 -31.88 6.89
N SER A 185 -13.74 -33.02 6.77
CA SER A 185 -14.28 -34.32 7.19
C SER A 185 -14.28 -34.49 8.72
N GLY A 186 -13.30 -33.91 9.42
CA GLY A 186 -13.08 -34.10 10.84
C GLY A 186 -12.36 -35.41 11.19
N ASP A 187 -11.71 -36.05 10.24
CA ASP A 187 -10.89 -37.26 10.47
C ASP A 187 -9.55 -36.96 11.15
N GLN A 188 -9.15 -35.69 11.24
CA GLN A 188 -8.09 -35.20 12.11
C GLN A 188 -8.62 -34.23 13.17
N ALA A 189 -7.84 -34.04 14.24
CA ALA A 189 -8.13 -33.03 15.25
C ALA A 189 -8.14 -31.63 14.62
N SER A 190 -9.12 -30.81 15.02
CA SER A 190 -9.11 -29.37 14.73
C SER A 190 -7.81 -28.76 15.25
N PRO A 191 -7.16 -27.83 14.52
CA PRO A 191 -5.95 -27.15 15.01
C PRO A 191 -6.15 -26.48 16.37
N LEU A 192 -7.39 -26.17 16.74
CA LEU A 192 -7.77 -25.47 17.96
C LEU A 192 -8.72 -26.33 18.83
N ASP A 193 -8.31 -26.57 20.08
CA ASP A 193 -9.01 -27.45 21.04
C ASP A 193 -10.49 -27.09 21.22
N GLY A 194 -11.37 -27.87 20.60
CA GLY A 194 -12.83 -27.74 20.73
C GLY A 194 -13.50 -26.72 19.82
N VAL A 195 -12.78 -26.12 18.86
CA VAL A 195 -13.34 -25.21 17.84
C VAL A 195 -13.73 -26.00 16.59
N ASP A 196 -14.94 -25.77 16.07
CA ASP A 196 -15.45 -26.42 14.86
C ASP A 196 -15.27 -25.52 13.63
N LEU A 197 -14.19 -25.75 12.87
CA LEU A 197 -13.81 -24.95 11.70
C LEU A 197 -14.39 -25.47 10.37
N ARG A 198 -15.22 -26.53 10.39
CA ARG A 198 -15.72 -27.19 9.16
C ARG A 198 -16.60 -26.29 8.27
N GLY A 199 -17.14 -25.21 8.84
CA GLY A 199 -17.91 -24.20 8.11
C GLY A 199 -17.05 -23.15 7.39
N SER A 200 -15.77 -23.02 7.75
CA SER A 200 -14.85 -21.99 7.25
C SER A 200 -13.93 -22.49 6.13
N VAL A 201 -14.16 -23.71 5.64
CA VAL A 201 -13.32 -24.40 4.64
C VAL A 201 -14.01 -24.44 3.27
N SER A 202 -13.41 -23.77 2.27
CA SER A 202 -13.62 -24.12 0.86
C SER A 202 -12.63 -25.21 0.42
N LEU A 203 -12.93 -25.91 -0.67
CA LEU A 203 -11.96 -26.77 -1.37
C LEU A 203 -11.55 -26.24 -2.75
N GLU A 204 -12.24 -25.20 -3.21
CA GLU A 204 -12.08 -24.56 -4.51
C GLU A 204 -12.12 -23.06 -4.23
N GLY A 205 -10.99 -22.37 -4.44
CA GLY A 205 -10.93 -20.91 -4.48
C GLY A 205 -11.61 -20.35 -5.74
N PRO A 206 -11.69 -19.02 -5.87
CA PRO A 206 -11.92 -18.39 -7.16
C PRO A 206 -10.77 -18.75 -8.13
N SER A 207 -11.02 -18.65 -9.44
CA SER A 207 -9.94 -18.63 -10.43
C SER A 207 -9.05 -17.40 -10.23
N LEU A 208 -7.76 -17.52 -10.55
CA LEU A 208 -6.82 -16.39 -10.54
C LEU A 208 -7.36 -15.26 -11.46
N ASP A 209 -7.73 -15.61 -12.69
CA ASP A 209 -8.33 -14.76 -13.76
C ASP A 209 -9.71 -14.14 -13.43
N SER A 210 -10.12 -14.01 -12.17
CA SER A 210 -11.45 -13.47 -11.81
C SER A 210 -11.44 -12.52 -10.62
N ASP A 211 -12.06 -11.36 -10.81
CA ASP A 211 -12.37 -10.37 -9.77
C ASP A 211 -12.86 -11.08 -8.50
N PRO A 212 -12.26 -10.80 -7.33
CA PRO A 212 -12.66 -11.47 -6.10
C PRO A 212 -14.12 -11.14 -5.76
N PRO A 213 -14.92 -12.13 -5.31
CA PRO A 213 -16.27 -11.84 -4.85
C PRO A 213 -16.21 -10.94 -3.61
N VAL A 214 -16.93 -9.82 -3.66
CA VAL A 214 -16.98 -8.77 -2.61
C VAL A 214 -16.91 -9.36 -1.21
N MET A 215 -15.89 -8.95 -0.44
CA MET A 215 -15.60 -9.41 0.92
C MET A 215 -16.76 -9.07 1.88
N ALA A 216 -17.71 -9.99 2.01
CA ALA A 216 -18.99 -9.74 2.66
C ALA A 216 -18.90 -9.71 4.20
N VAL A 217 -18.91 -8.50 4.76
CA VAL A 217 -19.18 -8.25 6.19
C VAL A 217 -20.70 -8.18 6.42
N ILE A 218 -21.17 -8.54 7.63
CA ILE A 218 -22.60 -8.71 7.95
C ILE A 218 -23.16 -7.46 8.66
N ASP A 219 -24.06 -6.72 8.02
CA ASP A 219 -24.93 -5.70 8.63
C ASP A 219 -26.18 -6.32 9.29
N THR A 220 -26.63 -5.73 10.41
CA THR A 220 -27.98 -5.97 10.98
C THR A 220 -28.63 -4.78 11.72
N SER A 221 -28.77 -3.58 11.13
CA SER A 221 -29.88 -2.68 11.55
C SER A 221 -30.31 -1.61 10.53
N ALA A 222 -31.59 -1.62 10.15
CA ALA A 222 -32.20 -0.61 9.29
C ALA A 222 -33.40 0.10 9.95
N ASP A 223 -33.27 1.40 10.20
CA ASP A 223 -34.35 2.39 10.27
C ASP A 223 -33.74 3.77 9.93
N GLY A 224 -34.52 4.70 9.36
CA GLY A 224 -33.97 5.78 8.53
C GLY A 224 -33.29 6.96 9.22
N ASP A 225 -32.01 6.81 9.57
CA ASP A 225 -30.94 7.83 9.56
C ASP A 225 -29.65 7.10 9.15
N GLU A 226 -28.86 7.60 8.19
CA GLU A 226 -27.65 6.90 7.69
C GLU A 226 -26.64 6.67 8.81
N ALA A 227 -26.24 5.42 8.96
CA ALA A 227 -25.63 4.82 10.15
C ALA A 227 -24.10 4.70 10.02
N GLY A 228 -23.50 5.72 9.41
CA GLY A 228 -22.08 5.89 9.18
C GLY A 228 -21.81 7.24 8.50
N LEU A 229 -20.61 7.42 7.95
CA LEU A 229 -20.16 8.73 7.49
C LEU A 229 -20.49 9.01 6.02
N SER A 230 -21.78 9.12 5.66
CA SER A 230 -22.18 9.46 4.29
C SER A 230 -21.78 10.89 3.88
N TYR A 231 -21.59 11.13 2.58
CA TYR A 231 -21.06 12.39 2.06
C TYR A 231 -21.73 12.82 0.75
N ALA A 232 -21.63 14.11 0.43
CA ALA A 232 -22.07 14.64 -0.87
C ALA A 232 -21.13 15.73 -1.41
N ASN A 233 -20.91 15.71 -2.72
CA ASN A 233 -20.23 16.80 -3.44
C ASN A 233 -21.19 17.93 -3.80
N HIS A 234 -20.71 19.17 -3.82
CA HIS A 234 -21.45 20.22 -4.52
C HIS A 234 -21.45 19.95 -6.03
N ALA A 235 -22.58 20.19 -6.71
CA ALA A 235 -22.75 19.95 -8.16
C ALA A 235 -21.73 20.68 -9.08
N SER A 236 -21.03 21.69 -8.57
CA SER A 236 -19.93 22.39 -9.27
C SER A 236 -18.60 21.64 -9.28
N LEU A 237 -18.40 20.63 -8.42
CA LEU A 237 -17.14 19.88 -8.24
C LEU A 237 -16.94 18.72 -9.23
N ASN A 238 -17.65 18.73 -10.36
CA ASN A 238 -17.87 17.57 -11.25
C ASN A 238 -16.61 16.97 -11.96
N LEU A 239 -15.40 17.45 -11.64
CA LEU A 239 -14.10 16.94 -12.07
C LEU A 239 -13.01 16.99 -10.97
N SER A 240 -13.36 17.40 -9.74
CA SER A 240 -12.40 17.60 -8.63
C SER A 240 -13.01 17.37 -7.24
N GLY A 241 -14.15 16.69 -7.18
CA GLY A 241 -14.84 16.35 -5.95
C GLY A 241 -14.11 15.29 -5.13
N MET A 242 -14.79 14.81 -4.10
CA MET A 242 -14.45 13.57 -3.42
C MET A 242 -15.08 12.41 -4.18
N THR A 243 -14.28 11.45 -4.69
CA THR A 243 -14.78 10.14 -5.15
C THR A 243 -14.94 9.21 -3.95
N ASP A 244 -15.70 8.12 -4.10
CA ASP A 244 -15.88 7.10 -3.06
C ASP A 244 -14.53 6.57 -2.55
N GLU A 245 -13.68 6.11 -3.48
CA GLU A 245 -12.26 5.77 -3.31
C GLU A 245 -11.47 6.85 -2.55
N ARG A 246 -11.54 8.11 -3.01
CA ARG A 246 -10.80 9.22 -2.40
C ARG A 246 -11.36 9.59 -1.01
N LEU A 247 -12.63 9.31 -0.73
CA LEU A 247 -13.20 9.40 0.61
C LEU A 247 -12.63 8.29 1.48
N ASP A 248 -12.63 7.05 1.01
CA ASP A 248 -12.12 5.93 1.79
C ASP A 248 -10.65 6.17 2.21
N THR A 249 -9.81 6.83 1.38
CA THR A 249 -8.49 7.33 1.82
C THR A 249 -8.54 8.33 2.97
N VAL A 250 -9.48 9.28 2.91
CA VAL A 250 -9.67 10.30 3.95
C VAL A 250 -10.16 9.67 5.25
N LEU A 251 -10.87 8.54 5.19
CA LEU A 251 -11.38 7.82 6.35
C LEU A 251 -10.40 6.79 6.93
N GLY A 252 -9.62 6.08 6.10
CA GLY A 252 -8.50 5.26 6.56
C GLY A 252 -7.42 6.11 7.24
N LEU A 253 -6.99 7.21 6.59
CA LEU A 253 -6.01 8.13 7.19
C LEU A 253 -6.55 8.94 8.37
N ALA A 254 -7.87 9.07 8.52
CA ALA A 254 -8.51 9.58 9.73
C ALA A 254 -8.50 8.55 10.87
N THR A 255 -8.86 7.29 10.56
CA THR A 255 -8.87 6.13 11.46
C THR A 255 -7.50 5.92 12.09
N MET A 256 -6.47 5.83 11.23
CA MET A 256 -5.06 5.91 11.60
C MET A 256 -4.77 6.97 12.66
N ALA A 257 -5.00 8.23 12.29
CA ALA A 257 -4.52 9.35 13.08
C ALA A 257 -5.23 9.47 14.44
N VAL A 258 -6.48 8.99 14.58
CA VAL A 258 -7.15 8.97 15.89
C VAL A 258 -6.70 7.83 16.79
N GLY A 259 -6.22 6.71 16.24
CA GLY A 259 -5.63 5.69 17.09
C GLY A 259 -4.23 6.02 17.55
N THR A 260 -3.45 6.82 16.83
CA THR A 260 -2.03 6.99 17.15
C THR A 260 -1.77 7.85 18.39
N VAL A 261 -1.11 7.28 19.41
CA VAL A 261 -0.34 8.05 20.41
C VAL A 261 0.93 8.55 19.72
N ASN A 262 0.83 9.71 19.09
CA ASN A 262 1.92 10.35 18.37
C ASN A 262 3.01 10.88 19.32
N PHE A 263 2.73 11.03 20.63
CA PHE A 263 3.74 11.42 21.62
C PHE A 263 3.53 10.82 23.03
N VAL A 264 4.31 9.77 23.33
CA VAL A 264 4.44 9.17 24.67
C VAL A 264 4.85 10.22 25.73
N ALA A 265 4.36 10.06 26.95
CA ALA A 265 4.47 10.99 28.09
C ALA A 265 5.91 11.22 28.62
N GLY A 266 6.74 11.93 27.84
CA GLY A 266 8.09 12.38 28.21
C GLY A 266 8.48 13.76 27.67
N GLY A 267 7.66 14.37 26.81
CA GLY A 267 7.86 15.70 26.24
C GLY A 267 7.38 16.86 27.13
N THR A 268 7.31 18.06 26.56
CA THR A 268 6.81 19.27 27.25
C THR A 268 5.28 19.43 27.24
N VAL A 269 4.54 18.39 26.83
CA VAL A 269 3.08 18.45 26.67
C VAL A 269 2.38 18.26 28.04
N PRO A 270 1.37 19.07 28.41
CA PRO A 270 0.73 19.00 29.74
C PRO A 270 -0.29 17.89 29.98
N GLN A 271 -0.62 17.09 28.96
CA GLN A 271 -1.52 15.94 29.02
C GLN A 271 -0.92 14.81 28.19
N ASP A 272 -1.29 13.58 28.54
CA ASP A 272 -0.90 12.38 27.81
C ASP A 272 -1.74 12.28 26.53
N ASP A 273 -1.06 11.97 25.43
CA ASP A 273 -1.69 11.57 24.17
C ASP A 273 -2.30 10.17 24.33
N VAL A 274 -3.47 9.92 23.75
CA VAL A 274 -4.13 8.60 23.82
C VAL A 274 -4.67 8.18 22.47
N GLY A 275 -4.41 6.93 22.13
CA GLY A 275 -5.07 6.31 21.01
C GLY A 275 -6.56 6.11 21.27
N CYS A 276 -7.36 6.36 20.24
CA CYS A 276 -8.80 6.21 20.32
C CYS A 276 -9.37 5.18 19.33
N CYS A 277 -10.08 4.20 19.89
CA CYS A 277 -10.43 2.96 19.21
C CYS A 277 -11.72 3.15 18.40
N MET A 278 -11.58 3.75 17.21
CA MET A 278 -12.65 3.82 16.20
C MET A 278 -12.10 3.73 14.78
N THR A 279 -12.87 3.06 13.93
CA THR A 279 -12.73 3.11 12.48
C THR A 279 -13.77 4.07 11.92
N PHE A 280 -13.34 5.06 11.13
CA PHE A 280 -14.22 5.85 10.29
C PHE A 280 -14.49 5.10 8.99
N VAL A 281 -15.76 4.87 8.69
CA VAL A 281 -16.22 4.22 7.45
C VAL A 281 -17.40 5.02 6.92
N ARG A 282 -17.47 5.19 5.59
CA ARG A 282 -18.62 5.83 4.93
C ARG A 282 -19.85 4.91 4.98
N ASP A 283 -21.03 5.53 4.93
CA ASP A 283 -22.28 4.82 4.66
C ASP A 283 -22.71 5.16 3.22
N GLY A 284 -22.76 4.14 2.36
CA GLY A 284 -23.17 4.25 0.95
C GLY A 284 -22.17 4.91 -0.02
N GLU A 285 -22.67 5.14 -1.23
CA GLU A 285 -21.99 5.83 -2.34
C GLU A 285 -22.17 7.36 -2.26
N GLY A 286 -21.27 8.12 -2.89
CA GLY A 286 -21.25 9.58 -2.84
C GLY A 286 -22.46 10.30 -3.44
N GLY A 287 -23.10 11.14 -2.63
CA GLY A 287 -24.19 12.01 -3.04
C GLY A 287 -23.74 13.25 -3.85
N THR A 288 -24.71 14.00 -4.36
CA THR A 288 -24.50 15.34 -4.94
C THR A 288 -25.57 16.30 -4.44
N PHE A 289 -25.15 17.44 -3.87
CA PHE A 289 -26.02 18.48 -3.32
C PHE A 289 -25.89 19.82 -4.06
N GLY A 290 -26.82 20.73 -3.77
CA GLY A 290 -26.90 22.05 -4.40
C GLY A 290 -27.25 22.01 -5.89
N ALA A 291 -26.89 23.07 -6.62
CA ALA A 291 -27.05 23.17 -8.06
C ALA A 291 -25.87 23.90 -8.70
N SER A 292 -25.51 23.54 -9.94
CA SER A 292 -24.47 24.24 -10.68
C SER A 292 -24.76 25.74 -10.76
N ASP A 293 -23.73 26.55 -10.47
CA ASP A 293 -23.78 28.03 -10.42
C ASP A 293 -24.69 28.65 -9.33
N ASP A 294 -25.10 27.92 -8.28
CA ASP A 294 -25.86 28.50 -7.15
C ASP A 294 -25.02 29.35 -6.18
N GLY A 295 -23.70 29.15 -6.19
CA GLY A 295 -22.71 29.85 -5.36
C GLY A 295 -22.25 29.08 -4.11
N LEU A 296 -22.93 28.01 -3.71
CA LEU A 296 -22.70 27.28 -2.46
C LEU A 296 -21.46 26.37 -2.48
N ASP A 297 -20.65 26.42 -3.54
CA ASP A 297 -19.31 25.84 -3.55
C ASP A 297 -18.23 26.78 -2.97
N ILE A 298 -18.55 28.05 -2.71
CA ILE A 298 -17.76 28.94 -1.84
C ILE A 298 -18.65 29.39 -0.68
N ILE A 299 -18.18 29.22 0.56
CA ILE A 299 -18.84 29.76 1.74
C ILE A 299 -18.19 31.11 2.10
N ASP A 300 -18.79 32.21 1.66
CA ASP A 300 -18.34 33.60 1.91
C ASP A 300 -19.13 34.29 3.04
N SER A 301 -20.15 33.64 3.60
CA SER A 301 -21.00 34.18 4.67
C SER A 301 -21.72 33.12 5.51
N GLU A 302 -22.17 33.51 6.70
CA GLU A 302 -22.87 32.62 7.64
C GLU A 302 -24.24 32.12 7.08
N ASP A 303 -24.93 32.93 6.26
CA ASP A 303 -26.18 32.53 5.58
C ASP A 303 -25.94 31.41 4.54
N GLU A 304 -24.76 31.37 3.90
CA GLU A 304 -24.34 30.31 2.97
C GLU A 304 -23.86 29.07 3.74
N LEU A 305 -23.17 29.26 4.87
CA LEU A 305 -22.74 28.18 5.77
C LEU A 305 -23.94 27.40 6.33
N ASP A 306 -24.96 28.10 6.84
CA ASP A 306 -26.19 27.48 7.35
C ASP A 306 -26.99 26.78 6.23
N ALA A 307 -26.90 27.27 4.99
CA ALA A 307 -27.50 26.62 3.83
C ALA A 307 -26.80 25.31 3.47
N VAL A 308 -25.46 25.28 3.47
CA VAL A 308 -24.67 24.07 3.19
C VAL A 308 -24.81 23.05 4.32
N LEU A 309 -24.57 23.45 5.58
CA LEU A 309 -24.70 22.55 6.73
C LEU A 309 -26.14 22.05 6.94
N GLY A 310 -27.14 22.82 6.51
CA GLY A 310 -28.57 22.45 6.56
C GLY A 310 -29.02 21.45 5.49
N ASP A 311 -28.21 21.15 4.48
CA ASP A 311 -28.52 20.14 3.47
C ASP A 311 -28.53 18.71 4.05
N ARG A 312 -29.23 17.78 3.38
CA ARG A 312 -29.52 16.42 3.87
C ARG A 312 -29.04 15.30 2.95
N THR A 313 -28.27 15.62 1.90
CA THR A 313 -27.85 14.64 0.86
C THR A 313 -26.60 13.85 1.28
N GLY A 314 -26.05 14.11 2.46
CA GLY A 314 -24.95 13.42 3.13
C GLY A 314 -24.60 14.12 4.43
N ARG A 315 -23.87 13.47 5.34
CA ARG A 315 -23.39 14.12 6.59
C ARG A 315 -22.31 15.15 6.31
N VAL A 316 -21.32 14.78 5.50
CA VAL A 316 -20.21 15.66 5.10
C VAL A 316 -20.48 16.31 3.75
N LYS A 317 -20.49 17.64 3.72
CA LYS A 317 -20.67 18.46 2.52
C LYS A 317 -19.31 18.89 1.99
N VAL A 318 -19.03 18.54 0.75
CA VAL A 318 -17.74 18.82 0.12
C VAL A 318 -17.89 20.02 -0.81
N VAL A 319 -17.18 21.11 -0.48
CA VAL A 319 -17.18 22.41 -1.18
C VAL A 319 -15.79 22.76 -1.72
N ARG A 320 -15.70 23.84 -2.50
CA ARG A 320 -14.44 24.29 -3.12
C ARG A 320 -13.63 25.23 -2.22
N GLN A 321 -14.27 26.04 -1.38
CA GLN A 321 -13.59 26.98 -0.47
C GLN A 321 -14.50 27.42 0.69
N ILE A 322 -13.90 27.69 1.86
CA ILE A 322 -14.57 28.28 3.03
C ILE A 322 -13.80 29.55 3.45
N ASN A 323 -14.54 30.65 3.66
CA ASN A 323 -14.00 31.95 4.10
C ASN A 323 -14.74 32.50 5.35
N GLU A 324 -15.94 32.01 5.67
CA GLU A 324 -16.66 32.30 6.94
C GLU A 324 -16.94 30.98 7.69
N CYS A 325 -16.71 30.96 9.01
CA CYS A 325 -17.14 29.89 9.92
C CYS A 325 -17.36 30.48 11.33
N GLY A 326 -18.58 30.97 11.62
CA GLY A 326 -18.86 31.73 12.85
C GLY A 326 -18.11 33.08 12.92
N GLY A 327 -17.60 33.55 11.79
CA GLY A 327 -16.72 34.71 11.66
C GLY A 327 -15.78 34.60 10.43
N PRO A 328 -15.28 35.74 9.91
CA PRO A 328 -14.47 35.77 8.69
C PRO A 328 -13.02 35.33 8.95
N GLY A 329 -12.52 34.45 8.08
CA GLY A 329 -11.15 33.93 8.14
C GLY A 329 -10.52 33.77 6.75
N SER A 330 -9.30 33.23 6.73
CA SER A 330 -8.56 32.91 5.51
C SER A 330 -7.90 31.56 5.68
N ASN A 331 -8.03 30.69 4.68
CA ASN A 331 -7.63 29.28 4.74
C ASN A 331 -8.45 28.47 5.78
N ILE A 332 -9.76 28.74 5.88
CA ILE A 332 -10.68 27.83 6.56
C ILE A 332 -10.87 26.62 5.64
N ILE A 333 -10.76 25.41 6.22
CA ILE A 333 -10.79 24.14 5.46
C ILE A 333 -11.87 23.16 5.96
N GLY A 334 -12.40 23.37 7.16
CA GLY A 334 -13.56 22.70 7.71
C GLY A 334 -14.46 23.70 8.46
N CYS A 335 -15.72 23.34 8.65
CA CYS A 335 -16.64 23.98 9.58
C CYS A 335 -17.79 23.01 9.94
N ALA A 336 -18.33 23.09 11.15
CA ALA A 336 -19.29 22.12 11.67
C ALA A 336 -20.26 22.69 12.71
N TYR A 337 -21.40 22.02 12.90
CA TYR A 337 -22.28 22.31 14.03
C TYR A 337 -21.71 21.75 15.35
N THR A 338 -21.74 22.55 16.42
CA THR A 338 -21.10 22.20 17.72
C THR A 338 -22.09 22.17 18.91
N PRO A 339 -22.58 21.00 19.36
CA PRO A 339 -22.66 19.73 18.62
C PRO A 339 -23.80 19.74 17.58
N GLY A 340 -23.70 18.85 16.59
CA GLY A 340 -24.69 18.62 15.53
C GLY A 340 -24.20 17.51 14.60
N GLY A 341 -25.00 17.07 13.62
CA GLY A 341 -24.70 15.90 12.77
C GLY A 341 -24.42 16.26 11.32
N SER A 342 -23.67 17.36 11.10
CA SER A 342 -23.37 17.92 9.78
C SER A 342 -22.03 18.64 9.80
N ILE A 343 -21.26 18.44 8.75
CA ILE A 343 -19.90 18.97 8.53
C ILE A 343 -19.83 19.55 7.12
N THR A 344 -19.09 20.64 6.91
CA THR A 344 -18.69 21.11 5.58
C THR A 344 -17.17 21.26 5.50
N VAL A 345 -16.58 20.87 4.38
CA VAL A 345 -15.13 20.83 4.17
C VAL A 345 -14.76 21.34 2.78
N ALA A 346 -13.69 22.12 2.71
CA ALA A 346 -13.05 22.45 1.44
C ALA A 346 -12.20 21.26 0.96
N ARG A 347 -12.16 20.99 -0.35
CA ARG A 347 -11.28 19.96 -0.93
C ARG A 347 -9.80 20.26 -0.63
N VAL A 348 -9.15 19.40 0.17
CA VAL A 348 -7.71 19.43 0.50
C VAL A 348 -6.97 18.43 -0.39
N THR A 349 -6.85 18.74 -1.67
CA THR A 349 -6.31 17.82 -2.70
C THR A 349 -4.77 17.69 -2.70
N TRP A 350 -4.08 18.24 -1.70
CA TRP A 350 -2.60 18.29 -1.67
C TRP A 350 -1.97 17.45 -0.55
N ASN A 351 -2.76 16.88 0.35
CA ASN A 351 -2.29 15.91 1.34
C ASN A 351 -3.50 15.17 1.95
N ALA A 352 -3.56 13.85 1.75
CA ALA A 352 -4.71 13.05 2.13
C ALA A 352 -4.90 12.94 3.66
N THR A 353 -3.81 12.82 4.42
CA THR A 353 -3.82 12.76 5.89
C THR A 353 -4.37 14.05 6.50
N ASN A 354 -3.95 15.22 6.02
CA ASN A 354 -4.49 16.50 6.48
C ASN A 354 -5.97 16.67 6.13
N GLU A 355 -6.46 16.09 5.03
CA GLU A 355 -7.90 16.05 4.75
C GLU A 355 -8.61 15.15 5.78
N GLY A 356 -8.08 13.95 6.08
CA GLY A 356 -8.60 13.07 7.14
C GLY A 356 -8.64 13.75 8.51
N LEU A 357 -7.54 14.37 8.94
CA LEU A 357 -7.45 15.15 10.17
C LEU A 357 -8.49 16.27 10.24
N VAL A 358 -8.79 16.96 9.14
CA VAL A 358 -9.87 17.96 9.09
C VAL A 358 -11.23 17.30 9.30
N TRP A 359 -11.51 16.16 8.64
CA TRP A 359 -12.79 15.47 8.79
C TRP A 359 -13.03 14.99 10.22
N VAL A 360 -11.99 14.51 10.93
CA VAL A 360 -12.09 14.17 12.36
C VAL A 360 -12.19 15.41 13.24
N HIS A 361 -11.44 16.49 12.95
CA HIS A 361 -11.54 17.75 13.69
C HIS A 361 -12.97 18.29 13.68
N GLU A 362 -13.60 18.32 12.51
CA GLU A 362 -15.00 18.71 12.35
C GLU A 362 -15.97 17.69 12.96
N TYR A 363 -15.64 16.39 12.97
CA TYR A 363 -16.38 15.40 13.75
C TYR A 363 -16.31 15.69 15.25
N GLY A 364 -15.17 16.14 15.77
CA GLY A 364 -15.06 16.56 17.16
C GLY A 364 -15.89 17.79 17.50
N HIS A 365 -16.06 18.71 16.55
CA HIS A 365 -17.09 19.73 16.67
C HIS A 365 -18.50 19.12 16.67
N ASN A 366 -18.82 18.16 15.79
CA ASN A 366 -20.09 17.41 15.83
C ASN A 366 -20.33 16.72 17.20
N THR A 367 -19.31 16.17 17.86
CA THR A 367 -19.42 15.59 19.21
C THR A 367 -19.49 16.64 20.34
N GLY A 368 -19.30 17.92 20.05
CA GLY A 368 -19.46 19.04 20.98
C GLY A 368 -18.17 19.54 21.63
N LEU A 369 -17.00 19.14 21.13
CA LEU A 369 -15.71 19.69 21.52
C LEU A 369 -15.54 21.09 20.92
N GLY A 370 -14.84 21.97 21.63
CA GLY A 370 -14.34 23.24 21.10
C GLY A 370 -12.84 23.15 20.82
N HIS A 371 -12.30 24.15 20.13
CA HIS A 371 -10.86 24.20 19.83
C HIS A 371 -9.98 24.04 21.09
N ASN A 372 -9.04 23.10 21.02
CA ASN A 372 -7.99 22.89 22.00
C ASN A 372 -6.95 24.02 21.91
N SER A 373 -6.35 24.39 23.05
CA SER A 373 -5.36 25.48 23.16
C SER A 373 -4.10 25.07 23.95
N ILE A 374 -3.87 23.77 24.12
CA ILE A 374 -2.78 23.22 24.95
C ILE A 374 -1.48 23.16 24.17
N SER A 375 -1.51 22.55 22.98
CA SER A 375 -0.45 22.59 21.98
C SER A 375 -1.06 22.44 20.58
N ASN A 376 -0.33 22.83 19.54
CA ASN A 376 -0.68 22.52 18.15
C ASN A 376 -0.29 21.09 17.72
N ASP A 377 0.11 20.26 18.70
CA ASP A 377 0.31 18.82 18.55
C ASP A 377 -1.02 18.03 18.69
N TYR A 378 -2.11 18.68 19.12
CA TYR A 378 -3.43 18.07 19.28
C TYR A 378 -4.35 18.34 18.09
N LEU A 379 -5.14 17.33 17.71
CA LEU A 379 -6.11 17.34 16.62
C LEU A 379 -7.03 18.56 16.66
N MET A 380 -7.72 18.79 17.79
CA MET A 380 -8.68 19.89 17.94
C MET A 380 -8.04 21.29 18.03
N PHE A 381 -6.73 21.45 17.82
CA PHE A 381 -6.10 22.78 17.84
C PHE A 381 -6.50 23.64 16.62
N ALA A 382 -6.84 24.91 16.86
CA ALA A 382 -7.48 25.86 15.92
C ALA A 382 -6.69 26.26 14.64
N SER A 383 -5.62 25.55 14.28
CA SER A 383 -4.96 25.69 12.99
C SER A 383 -4.22 24.41 12.63
N SER A 384 -4.51 23.84 11.45
CA SER A 384 -3.84 22.68 10.88
C SER A 384 -2.39 23.01 10.46
N SER A 385 -1.46 22.92 11.41
CA SER A 385 -0.03 23.05 11.13
C SER A 385 0.52 21.73 10.61
N ALA A 386 1.23 21.78 9.47
CA ALA A 386 1.63 20.61 8.68
C ALA A 386 2.26 19.50 9.54
N GLY A 387 1.57 18.35 9.61
CA GLY A 387 2.05 17.16 10.33
C GLY A 387 2.17 17.32 11.84
N LYS A 388 1.32 18.14 12.49
CA LYS A 388 1.29 18.27 13.96
C LYS A 388 -0.05 18.00 14.62
N ASN A 389 -1.17 18.29 13.97
CA ASN A 389 -2.50 18.20 14.59
C ASN A 389 -3.03 16.74 14.60
N ASN A 390 -2.30 15.78 15.17
CA ASN A 390 -2.63 14.36 15.14
C ASN A 390 -2.78 13.67 16.51
N GLY A 391 -2.30 14.24 17.62
CA GLY A 391 -2.56 13.67 18.95
C GLY A 391 -3.99 13.93 19.46
N LEU A 392 -4.50 13.05 20.32
CA LEU A 392 -5.81 13.12 20.98
C LEU A 392 -5.65 13.09 22.49
N THR A 393 -6.33 13.99 23.20
CA THR A 393 -6.52 13.82 24.66
C THR A 393 -7.58 12.76 24.95
N GLN A 394 -7.49 12.13 26.12
CA GLN A 394 -8.55 11.23 26.62
C GLN A 394 -9.94 11.88 26.67
N VAL A 395 -10.04 13.21 26.76
CA VAL A 395 -11.33 13.92 26.73
C VAL A 395 -11.93 13.95 25.32
N GLU A 396 -11.10 14.21 24.31
CA GLU A 396 -11.51 14.19 22.90
C GLU A 396 -11.89 12.76 22.49
N CYS A 397 -11.04 11.78 22.80
CA CYS A 397 -11.29 10.37 22.56
C CYS A 397 -12.60 9.86 23.20
N ASN A 398 -12.84 10.16 24.49
CA ASN A 398 -14.09 9.77 25.16
C ASN A 398 -15.33 10.39 24.49
N SER A 399 -15.19 11.57 23.89
CA SER A 399 -16.29 12.24 23.19
C SER A 399 -16.63 11.58 21.85
N TYR A 400 -15.65 10.93 21.20
CA TYR A 400 -15.84 10.21 19.95
C TYR A 400 -16.45 8.82 20.17
N HIS A 401 -16.04 8.13 21.25
CA HIS A 401 -16.63 6.85 21.67
C HIS A 401 -18.08 6.98 22.18
N SER A 402 -18.42 8.09 22.84
CA SER A 402 -19.75 8.36 23.40
C SER A 402 -20.31 9.70 22.92
N PRO A 403 -20.59 9.85 21.61
CA PRO A 403 -21.02 11.10 21.03
C PRO A 403 -22.44 11.45 21.50
N PRO A 404 -22.79 12.75 21.63
CA PRO A 404 -24.14 13.17 21.95
C PRO A 404 -25.10 12.79 20.81
N PRO A 405 -26.39 12.52 21.06
CA PRO A 405 -27.37 12.19 20.00
C PRO A 405 -27.50 13.26 18.91
N GLN A 406 -27.08 14.49 19.19
CA GLN A 406 -26.94 15.58 18.22
C GLN A 406 -25.93 15.29 17.10
N ALA A 407 -24.87 14.51 17.37
CA ALA A 407 -23.85 14.13 16.40
C ALA A 407 -24.35 13.15 15.33
N GLN A 408 -25.42 12.39 15.64
CA GLN A 408 -26.08 11.45 14.72
C GLN A 408 -25.19 10.36 14.10
N MET A 409 -23.96 10.15 14.60
CA MET A 409 -23.11 9.02 14.22
C MET A 409 -23.58 7.73 14.87
N THR A 410 -23.46 6.63 14.13
CA THR A 410 -23.55 5.27 14.66
C THR A 410 -22.15 4.79 15.01
N ASN A 411 -21.95 4.44 16.28
CA ASN A 411 -20.75 3.76 16.74
C ASN A 411 -21.06 2.27 16.86
N VAL A 412 -20.34 1.43 16.11
CA VAL A 412 -20.35 -0.01 16.30
C VAL A 412 -19.30 -0.36 17.36
N ASP A 413 -19.74 -0.95 18.47
CA ASP A 413 -18.84 -1.48 19.50
C ASP A 413 -18.20 -2.78 19.00
N LEU A 414 -17.01 -2.64 18.39
CA LEU A 414 -16.17 -3.77 17.95
C LEU A 414 -15.45 -4.47 19.12
N GLY A 415 -15.61 -3.97 20.35
CA GLY A 415 -15.10 -4.54 21.59
C GLY A 415 -14.14 -3.61 22.34
N SER A 416 -13.19 -4.19 23.09
CA SER A 416 -12.24 -3.41 23.87
C SER A 416 -11.16 -2.75 23.01
N CYS A 417 -10.82 -1.50 23.36
CA CYS A 417 -9.59 -0.83 22.95
C CYS A 417 -8.38 -1.64 23.46
N HIS A 418 -7.92 -2.62 22.69
CA HIS A 418 -6.78 -3.47 23.05
C HIS A 418 -5.49 -3.06 22.36
N ASP A 419 -4.39 -3.65 22.84
CA ASP A 419 -2.99 -3.19 22.86
C ASP A 419 -2.25 -4.22 23.77
N ASP A 420 -1.33 -5.10 23.28
CA ASP A 420 -0.64 -6.16 24.11
C ASP A 420 0.86 -5.94 24.53
N ASP A 421 1.79 -5.31 23.75
CA ASP A 421 3.17 -4.96 24.24
C ASP A 421 3.83 -3.55 23.95
N LEU A 422 3.96 -2.97 22.70
CA LEU A 422 4.94 -1.85 22.46
C LEU A 422 4.83 -0.65 21.41
N ASP A 423 3.76 -0.37 20.59
CA ASP A 423 3.66 0.83 19.67
C ASP A 423 2.62 1.96 19.91
N ASP A 424 1.59 1.77 20.74
CA ASP A 424 0.77 2.85 21.32
C ASP A 424 -0.33 3.43 20.39
N ILE A 425 -1.18 2.61 19.77
CA ILE A 425 -2.01 3.05 18.62
C ILE A 425 -3.48 2.50 18.60
N VAL A 426 -3.96 1.88 19.69
CA VAL A 426 -5.24 1.11 19.94
C VAL A 426 -5.88 0.26 18.81
N SER A 427 -6.35 -0.97 19.10
CA SER A 427 -6.87 -2.03 18.17
C SER A 427 -8.08 -1.73 17.27
N THR A 428 -8.26 -0.46 16.85
CA THR A 428 -8.99 -0.06 15.65
C THR A 428 -8.41 1.15 14.82
N ALA A 429 -7.08 1.42 14.75
CA ALA A 429 -6.47 2.40 13.79
C ALA A 429 -5.57 1.99 12.57
N ASP A 430 -4.60 1.07 12.67
CA ASP A 430 -3.64 0.55 11.64
C ASP A 430 -3.52 -1.00 11.52
N ASN A 431 -4.65 -1.69 11.66
CA ASN A 431 -4.97 -3.10 11.60
C ASN A 431 -4.18 -3.98 12.53
N CYS A 432 -2.87 -4.11 12.40
CA CYS A 432 -2.25 -5.36 12.79
C CYS A 432 -2.29 -5.55 14.27
N PRO A 433 -3.27 -6.35 14.69
CA PRO A 433 -3.66 -6.40 16.03
C PRO A 433 -2.65 -7.18 16.82
N ASN A 434 -1.71 -7.82 16.11
CA ASN A 434 -0.86 -8.97 16.38
C ASN A 434 0.53 -8.88 15.69
N VAL A 435 0.79 -7.88 14.83
CA VAL A 435 2.14 -7.46 14.38
C VAL A 435 2.36 -5.98 14.69
N ASN A 436 2.80 -5.72 15.92
CA ASN A 436 4.01 -4.98 16.26
C ASN A 436 4.68 -4.22 15.05
N ASN A 437 4.51 -2.89 14.84
CA ASN A 437 5.07 -2.23 13.63
C ASN A 437 5.74 -0.81 13.68
N PRO A 438 5.94 -0.14 14.85
CA PRO A 438 5.84 1.31 15.19
C PRO A 438 6.15 2.38 14.13
N GLY A 439 5.48 2.29 13.00
CA GLY A 439 5.63 3.18 11.87
C GLY A 439 4.34 3.26 11.10
N GLN A 440 3.82 2.07 10.77
CA GLN A 440 2.54 1.79 10.12
C GLN A 440 2.61 1.62 8.58
N ALA A 441 3.75 1.60 7.87
CA ALA A 441 4.17 1.40 6.42
C ALA A 441 3.26 1.17 5.17
N ASP A 442 3.27 2.06 4.16
CA ASP A 442 2.24 2.14 3.06
C ASP A 442 2.70 2.03 1.55
N SER A 443 2.95 0.85 0.92
CA SER A 443 3.42 0.69 -0.51
C SER A 443 2.52 0.11 -1.66
N ASP A 444 1.30 -0.43 -1.46
CA ASP A 444 0.73 -1.39 -2.43
C ASP A 444 -0.81 -1.61 -2.45
N GLY A 445 -1.56 -1.17 -1.45
CA GLY A 445 -2.96 -0.75 -1.64
C GLY A 445 -4.17 -1.60 -1.21
N ASP A 446 -4.17 -2.93 -1.01
CA ASP A 446 -5.42 -3.71 -0.65
C ASP A 446 -5.85 -3.70 0.82
N GLY A 447 -5.37 -2.76 1.64
CA GLY A 447 -5.92 -2.51 2.99
C GLY A 447 -5.39 -3.36 4.12
N VAL A 448 -4.38 -4.13 3.78
CA VAL A 448 -3.86 -5.36 4.33
C VAL A 448 -2.33 -5.21 4.48
N GLY A 449 -1.86 -5.02 5.71
CA GLY A 449 -0.47 -4.89 6.17
C GLY A 449 0.80 -5.51 5.54
N ASP A 450 1.83 -4.75 5.10
CA ASP A 450 3.15 -5.30 4.65
C ASP A 450 3.64 -6.38 5.57
N ALA A 451 3.64 -6.00 6.85
CA ALA A 451 4.18 -6.81 7.89
C ALA A 451 3.19 -7.93 8.23
N CYS A 452 2.46 -8.50 7.24
CA CYS A 452 1.92 -9.87 7.20
C CYS A 452 1.69 -10.61 5.82
N ILE A 453 2.57 -11.56 5.36
CA ILE A 453 2.33 -12.59 4.25
C ILE A 453 3.21 -13.93 4.26
N GLY A 454 3.86 -14.38 3.15
CA GLY A 454 4.79 -15.54 2.95
C GLY A 454 4.97 -16.12 1.48
N CYS A 455 5.89 -17.11 1.26
CA CYS A 455 6.69 -17.63 0.05
C CYS A 455 6.11 -18.34 -1.24
N ASP A 456 6.46 -17.96 -2.48
CA ASP A 456 5.98 -18.58 -3.75
C ASP A 456 6.78 -19.73 -4.42
N ASP A 457 7.55 -20.57 -3.70
CA ASP A 457 8.74 -21.29 -4.26
C ASP A 457 8.41 -22.39 -5.27
N GLY A 458 8.23 -22.08 -6.55
CA GLY A 458 7.77 -23.04 -7.54
C GLY A 458 8.79 -24.11 -7.89
N ASP A 459 10.09 -23.85 -7.66
CA ASP A 459 11.18 -24.81 -7.90
C ASP A 459 12.10 -25.11 -6.70
N GLY A 460 12.17 -24.24 -5.67
CA GLY A 460 12.85 -24.52 -4.41
C GLY A 460 14.27 -23.96 -4.28
N ASP A 461 14.67 -22.94 -5.04
CA ASP A 461 16.01 -22.34 -4.94
C ASP A 461 16.13 -21.13 -3.99
N GLY A 462 15.02 -20.42 -3.71
CA GLY A 462 14.94 -19.36 -2.72
C GLY A 462 14.59 -17.95 -3.21
N TYR A 463 14.10 -17.82 -4.44
CA TYR A 463 13.51 -16.63 -5.08
C TYR A 463 12.19 -17.05 -5.81
N GLY A 464 11.23 -16.14 -6.07
CA GLY A 464 9.97 -16.43 -6.80
C GLY A 464 9.39 -15.18 -7.49
N VAL A 465 8.06 -15.00 -7.66
CA VAL A 465 7.53 -13.85 -8.47
C VAL A 465 7.18 -12.45 -7.84
N THR A 466 7.17 -12.18 -6.49
CA THR A 466 7.00 -10.94 -5.56
C THR A 466 8.16 -10.00 -5.58
N GLY A 467 9.37 -10.52 -5.36
CA GLY A 467 10.26 -10.03 -4.30
C GLY A 467 9.59 -9.67 -2.96
N SER A 468 10.05 -10.20 -1.83
CA SER A 468 9.71 -9.69 -0.50
C SER A 468 10.89 -9.70 0.50
N ALA A 469 10.72 -9.55 1.82
CA ALA A 469 11.88 -9.63 2.76
C ALA A 469 12.27 -11.08 3.15
N GLY A 470 11.57 -12.04 2.58
CA GLY A 470 11.28 -13.42 2.92
C GLY A 470 12.26 -14.53 2.69
N CYS A 471 13.51 -14.19 2.55
CA CYS A 471 14.32 -14.94 1.62
C CYS A 471 15.22 -15.97 2.26
N ALA A 472 15.35 -17.11 1.58
CA ALA A 472 16.68 -17.67 1.43
C ALA A 472 17.57 -16.76 0.56
N GLY A 473 17.07 -16.24 -0.56
CA GLY A 473 17.85 -15.50 -1.56
C GLY A 473 18.19 -14.02 -1.26
N GLY A 474 17.18 -13.16 -1.17
CA GLY A 474 17.27 -11.71 -1.01
C GLY A 474 16.02 -11.08 -1.63
N SER A 475 15.69 -9.83 -1.29
CA SER A 475 14.43 -9.16 -1.70
C SER A 475 14.34 -8.79 -3.18
N THR A 476 14.54 -9.78 -4.04
CA THR A 476 14.78 -9.70 -5.47
C THR A 476 13.93 -10.75 -6.15
N LEU A 477 13.03 -10.26 -6.99
CA LEU A 477 12.20 -11.00 -7.93
C LEU A 477 12.97 -12.05 -8.75
N ASP A 478 12.41 -13.25 -8.80
CA ASP A 478 12.65 -14.29 -9.80
C ASP A 478 11.81 -14.09 -11.07
N CYS A 479 12.29 -14.63 -12.19
CA CYS A 479 11.75 -14.44 -13.51
C CYS A 479 11.23 -15.71 -14.20
N ASP A 480 11.56 -16.92 -13.73
CA ASP A 480 10.91 -18.18 -14.14
C ASP A 480 10.95 -19.22 -13.01
N ASP A 481 10.12 -18.98 -11.99
CA ASP A 481 9.72 -19.78 -10.82
C ASP A 481 9.28 -21.25 -11.11
N GLY A 482 9.62 -21.80 -12.27
CA GLY A 482 9.50 -23.21 -12.62
C GLY A 482 10.82 -23.86 -13.07
N ASP A 483 11.96 -23.17 -13.01
CA ASP A 483 13.28 -23.67 -13.42
C ASP A 483 14.42 -23.16 -12.50
N PRO A 484 14.94 -23.98 -11.55
CA PRO A 484 15.87 -23.57 -10.49
C PRO A 484 17.32 -23.31 -10.98
N ASP A 485 17.51 -23.19 -12.29
CA ASP A 485 18.71 -22.68 -12.96
C ASP A 485 18.46 -21.25 -13.55
N VAL A 486 17.33 -20.59 -13.21
CA VAL A 486 16.86 -19.28 -13.74
C VAL A 486 16.45 -18.34 -12.60
N ASN A 487 17.41 -17.70 -11.92
CA ASN A 487 17.12 -16.92 -10.70
C ASN A 487 18.14 -15.79 -10.42
N PRO A 488 17.87 -14.83 -9.50
CA PRO A 488 18.79 -13.75 -9.13
C PRO A 488 20.21 -14.14 -8.63
N ALA A 489 20.46 -15.42 -8.33
CA ALA A 489 21.79 -15.96 -8.02
C ALA A 489 22.35 -16.93 -9.09
N GLY A 490 21.59 -17.15 -10.17
CA GLY A 490 21.86 -18.07 -11.26
C GLY A 490 23.03 -17.64 -12.16
N THR A 491 23.19 -18.31 -13.29
CA THR A 491 24.35 -18.09 -14.18
C THR A 491 23.97 -18.26 -15.63
N GLU A 492 24.04 -17.15 -16.37
CA GLU A 492 23.83 -17.05 -17.81
C GLU A 492 24.39 -18.23 -18.62
N GLN A 493 23.50 -18.81 -19.43
CA GLN A 493 23.81 -19.87 -20.40
C GLN A 493 23.80 -19.29 -21.82
N CYS A 494 23.44 -20.10 -22.83
CA CYS A 494 23.41 -19.70 -24.25
C CYS A 494 22.24 -20.38 -24.95
N ASP A 495 21.02 -20.16 -24.44
CA ASP A 495 19.78 -20.79 -24.87
C ASP A 495 18.62 -19.80 -25.07
N GLY A 496 18.81 -18.51 -24.74
CA GLY A 496 17.80 -17.46 -24.88
C GLY A 496 16.92 -17.25 -23.64
N VAL A 497 17.40 -17.66 -22.46
CA VAL A 497 16.75 -17.44 -21.14
C VAL A 497 17.56 -16.41 -20.32
N ASP A 498 16.91 -15.76 -19.35
CA ASP A 498 17.49 -14.76 -18.43
C ASP A 498 17.94 -15.49 -17.15
N ASN A 499 18.93 -16.38 -17.23
CA ASN A 499 19.25 -17.33 -16.15
C ASN A 499 19.68 -16.65 -14.83
N ASN A 500 20.06 -15.38 -14.85
CA ASN A 500 20.40 -14.60 -13.66
C ASN A 500 19.33 -13.56 -13.24
N CYS A 501 18.19 -13.50 -13.95
CA CYS A 501 17.11 -12.53 -13.79
C CYS A 501 17.56 -11.06 -13.70
N ASP A 502 18.68 -10.66 -14.33
CA ASP A 502 19.13 -9.27 -14.37
C ASP A 502 18.45 -8.41 -15.46
N GLY A 503 17.63 -9.07 -16.30
CA GLY A 503 16.87 -8.46 -17.37
C GLY A 503 17.60 -8.46 -18.71
N THR A 504 18.71 -9.20 -18.85
CA THR A 504 19.53 -9.21 -20.08
C THR A 504 19.99 -10.62 -20.52
N LEU A 505 19.19 -11.23 -21.39
CA LEU A 505 19.44 -12.54 -22.05
C LEU A 505 20.88 -12.77 -22.56
N ASP A 506 21.42 -13.94 -22.22
CA ASP A 506 22.67 -14.54 -22.71
C ASP A 506 23.95 -13.69 -22.50
N VAL A 507 23.95 -12.70 -21.60
CA VAL A 507 25.04 -11.69 -21.57
C VAL A 507 26.35 -12.25 -21.01
N PHE A 508 27.43 -12.02 -21.75
CA PHE A 508 28.81 -12.45 -21.44
C PHE A 508 29.04 -13.97 -21.36
N ALA A 509 28.01 -14.80 -21.22
CA ALA A 509 28.10 -16.26 -21.33
C ALA A 509 28.47 -16.71 -22.75
N CYS A 510 27.83 -16.11 -23.78
CA CYS A 510 28.12 -16.39 -25.19
C CYS A 510 29.38 -15.64 -25.68
N GLY A 511 30.51 -15.91 -25.05
CA GLY A 511 31.80 -15.28 -25.29
C GLY A 511 32.54 -15.78 -26.53
N ASP A 512 31.95 -15.69 -27.74
CA ASP A 512 32.73 -15.72 -28.99
C ASP A 512 32.03 -15.05 -30.20
N ILE A 513 32.79 -14.73 -31.25
CA ILE A 513 32.36 -13.93 -32.42
C ILE A 513 31.47 -14.71 -33.44
N ASP A 514 31.05 -15.92 -33.09
CA ASP A 514 30.33 -16.84 -33.97
C ASP A 514 28.83 -16.53 -34.12
N ILE A 515 28.52 -15.49 -34.91
CA ILE A 515 27.15 -15.08 -35.27
C ILE A 515 26.42 -16.16 -36.11
N THR A 516 27.13 -17.18 -36.61
CA THR A 516 26.55 -18.29 -37.39
C THR A 516 26.28 -19.56 -36.57
N ALA A 517 26.78 -19.64 -35.34
CA ALA A 517 26.74 -20.83 -34.46
C ALA A 517 27.26 -22.11 -35.14
N ASP A 518 28.28 -22.00 -36.01
CA ASP A 518 28.89 -23.13 -36.71
C ASP A 518 30.18 -23.67 -36.05
N GLY A 519 30.67 -22.98 -35.01
CA GLY A 519 31.87 -23.26 -34.25
C GLY A 519 33.15 -22.65 -34.82
N VAL A 520 33.08 -21.84 -35.89
CA VAL A 520 34.26 -21.34 -36.62
C VAL A 520 34.09 -19.90 -37.08
N VAL A 521 34.64 -18.95 -36.31
CA VAL A 521 34.84 -17.55 -36.76
C VAL A 521 35.62 -17.54 -38.08
N ASN A 522 34.94 -17.19 -39.17
CA ASN A 522 35.47 -17.30 -40.53
C ASN A 522 35.29 -15.99 -41.32
N GLY A 523 35.50 -16.05 -42.63
CA GLY A 523 35.39 -14.87 -43.50
C GLY A 523 33.97 -14.27 -43.54
N THR A 524 32.94 -15.03 -43.16
CA THR A 524 31.56 -14.57 -43.11
C THR A 524 31.37 -13.55 -41.96
N GLU A 525 31.73 -13.92 -40.73
CA GLU A 525 31.56 -13.15 -39.50
C GLU A 525 32.47 -11.91 -39.52
N LEU A 526 33.71 -12.10 -39.97
CA LEU A 526 34.66 -11.01 -40.21
C LEU A 526 34.15 -10.03 -41.29
N SER A 527 33.36 -10.48 -42.28
CA SER A 527 32.72 -9.58 -43.25
C SER A 527 31.51 -8.83 -42.70
N TRP A 528 30.90 -9.28 -41.60
CA TRP A 528 29.89 -8.51 -40.87
C TRP A 528 30.56 -7.43 -40.01
N ILE A 529 31.60 -7.79 -39.26
CA ILE A 529 32.39 -6.84 -38.46
C ILE A 529 33.05 -5.79 -39.36
N GLY A 530 33.62 -6.17 -40.50
CA GLY A 530 34.23 -5.24 -41.47
C GLY A 530 33.27 -4.16 -42.00
N ARG A 531 31.97 -4.45 -42.11
CA ARG A 531 30.95 -3.46 -42.51
C ARG A 531 30.73 -2.36 -41.46
N ALA A 532 31.05 -2.61 -40.20
CA ALA A 532 30.93 -1.63 -39.12
C ALA A 532 32.07 -0.58 -39.13
N PHE A 533 33.20 -0.87 -39.78
CA PHE A 533 34.40 -0.02 -39.78
C PHE A 533 34.64 0.79 -41.06
N GLY A 534 33.84 0.61 -42.11
CA GLY A 534 34.08 1.20 -43.44
C GLY A 534 34.01 2.73 -43.50
N LEU A 535 35.18 3.40 -43.44
CA LEU A 535 35.32 4.87 -43.48
C LEU A 535 35.87 5.39 -44.83
N CYS A 536 35.18 5.11 -45.94
CA CYS A 536 35.48 5.72 -47.24
C CYS A 536 35.10 7.22 -47.29
N SER A 537 35.93 8.08 -46.68
CA SER A 537 35.69 9.52 -46.54
C SER A 537 36.44 10.35 -47.59
N ALA A 538 35.82 10.54 -48.75
CA ALA A 538 36.42 11.27 -49.87
C ALA A 538 36.51 12.80 -49.63
N ASN A 539 37.67 13.30 -49.21
CA ASN A 539 37.98 14.75 -49.22
C ASN A 539 39.47 15.01 -49.58
N PRO A 540 39.83 15.85 -50.58
CA PRO A 540 41.19 15.88 -51.17
C PRO A 540 42.34 16.47 -50.33
N GLU A 541 42.13 16.80 -49.05
CA GLU A 541 43.16 17.42 -48.18
C GLU A 541 43.64 16.49 -47.05
N GLY A 542 43.38 15.19 -47.15
CA GLY A 542 43.72 14.20 -46.15
C GLY A 542 45.23 14.08 -45.84
N GLN A 543 45.58 14.13 -44.55
CA GLN A 543 46.85 13.63 -44.07
C GLN A 543 46.76 12.11 -43.89
N TRP A 544 47.23 11.38 -44.90
CA TRP A 544 47.20 9.92 -44.99
C TRP A 544 47.79 9.24 -43.74
N TRP A 545 46.98 8.44 -43.05
CA TRP A 545 47.47 7.40 -42.13
C TRP A 545 47.92 6.18 -42.96
N HIS A 546 48.97 6.39 -43.76
CA HIS A 546 49.63 5.39 -44.59
C HIS A 546 50.04 4.05 -43.92
N PRO A 547 50.14 3.89 -42.58
CA PRO A 547 50.46 2.58 -42.00
C PRO A 547 49.38 1.49 -42.08
N VAL A 548 48.14 1.80 -42.48
CA VAL A 548 47.00 0.86 -42.42
C VAL A 548 46.11 0.77 -43.67
N ASP A 549 46.26 1.69 -44.62
CA ASP A 549 45.77 1.55 -46.00
C ASP A 549 46.86 0.77 -46.78
N PHE A 550 46.57 -0.49 -47.13
CA PHE A 550 47.53 -1.44 -47.72
C PHE A 550 47.29 -1.68 -49.21
N THR A 551 46.07 -1.43 -49.68
CA THR A 551 45.69 -1.45 -51.10
C THR A 551 46.07 -0.14 -51.82
N PHE A 552 46.22 0.95 -51.06
CA PHE A 552 46.49 2.33 -51.53
C PHE A 552 45.38 2.93 -52.40
N ASP A 553 44.13 2.52 -52.17
CA ASP A 553 42.96 3.04 -52.91
C ASP A 553 42.28 4.26 -52.22
N GLY A 554 42.53 4.45 -50.92
CA GLY A 554 42.04 5.56 -50.12
C GLY A 554 40.80 5.26 -49.25
N CYS A 555 40.32 4.03 -49.21
CA CYS A 555 39.47 3.51 -48.13
C CYS A 555 40.34 2.82 -47.04
N ILE A 556 39.66 2.31 -46.00
CA ILE A 556 40.17 1.25 -45.13
C ILE A 556 39.02 0.27 -45.01
N ASP A 557 39.12 -0.89 -45.67
CA ASP A 557 38.03 -1.87 -45.70
C ASP A 557 38.49 -3.35 -45.68
N GLY A 558 37.61 -4.25 -46.13
CA GLY A 558 37.86 -5.69 -46.13
C GLY A 558 39.02 -6.12 -47.04
N ASP A 559 39.33 -5.39 -48.11
CA ASP A 559 40.41 -5.75 -49.03
C ASP A 559 41.79 -5.41 -48.41
N ASP A 560 41.91 -4.37 -47.58
CA ASP A 560 43.12 -4.11 -46.78
C ASP A 560 43.35 -5.19 -45.71
N LEU A 561 42.27 -5.62 -45.03
CA LEU A 561 42.33 -6.77 -44.12
C LEU A 561 42.70 -8.07 -44.85
N ALA A 562 42.23 -8.26 -46.08
CA ALA A 562 42.62 -9.42 -46.90
C ALA A 562 44.10 -9.38 -47.28
N VAL A 563 44.67 -8.20 -47.58
CA VAL A 563 46.12 -8.04 -47.80
C VAL A 563 46.91 -8.33 -46.53
N LEU A 564 46.44 -7.90 -45.35
CA LEU A 564 47.04 -8.27 -44.06
C LEU A 564 47.00 -9.79 -43.82
N GLY A 565 45.84 -10.43 -44.04
CA GLY A 565 45.71 -11.89 -43.92
C GLY A 565 46.63 -12.66 -44.88
N GLY A 566 46.81 -12.15 -46.10
CA GLY A 566 47.78 -12.66 -47.08
C GLY A 566 49.24 -12.50 -46.63
N PHE A 567 49.59 -11.40 -45.95
CA PHE A 567 50.91 -11.19 -45.36
C PHE A 567 51.19 -12.11 -44.16
N TRP A 568 50.15 -12.50 -43.41
CA TRP A 568 50.26 -13.36 -42.22
C TRP A 568 50.09 -14.85 -42.54
N GLY A 569 49.79 -15.21 -43.79
CA GLY A 569 50.15 -16.51 -44.37
C GLY A 569 49.13 -17.64 -44.24
N CYS A 570 47.84 -17.34 -44.01
CA CYS A 570 46.79 -18.36 -43.84
C CYS A 570 46.29 -19.00 -45.17
N GLU A 571 47.20 -19.45 -46.04
CA GLU A 571 46.84 -20.37 -47.14
C GLU A 571 46.85 -21.84 -46.65
N GLY A 572 45.66 -22.34 -46.26
CA GLY A 572 45.35 -23.77 -46.32
C GLY A 572 45.39 -24.57 -45.01
N THR A 573 44.20 -24.78 -44.43
CA THR A 573 43.78 -26.07 -43.83
C THR A 573 44.62 -26.69 -42.69
N GLU A 574 45.31 -25.92 -41.85
CA GLU A 574 45.80 -26.42 -40.56
C GLU A 574 45.22 -25.61 -39.38
N THR A 575 44.61 -26.33 -38.44
CA THR A 575 44.13 -25.81 -37.17
C THR A 575 45.31 -25.49 -36.24
N LEU A 576 45.23 -24.36 -35.53
CA LEU A 576 46.26 -23.78 -34.65
C LEU A 576 47.41 -23.05 -35.39
N CYS A 577 47.18 -21.76 -35.66
CA CYS A 577 48.21 -20.74 -35.41
C CYS A 577 47.76 -19.88 -34.21
N PRO A 578 48.71 -19.35 -33.41
CA PRO A 578 48.43 -18.70 -32.11
C PRO A 578 48.17 -17.19 -32.21
#